data_AF-A0A916F9A6-F1
#
_entry.id   AF-A0A916F9A6-F1
#
_cell.length_a   1.000
_cell.length_b   1.000
_cell.length_c   1.000
_cell.angle_alpha   90.00
_cell.angle_beta   90.00
_cell.angle_gamma   90.00
#
_symmetry.space_group_name_H-M   'P 1'
#
loop_
_entity.id
_entity.type
_entity.pdbx_description
1 polymer ?
#
loop_
_entity_poly.entity_id
_entity_poly.type
_entity_poly.pdbx_seq_one_letter_code
_entity_poly.pdbx_strand_id
1 'polypeptide(L)'
;MPRLPAAELEAAVLQQLRNMMRQPVMISEIVPQAVALNDQLDEAQITVAMTRLDVIWDQLFPAEQQRIVQLLVEKVIVSPTNIELQLRANGIGQVVKEIKPVREIEEALA
;
A
#
# COMPACT_ATOMS: atom_id res chain seq x y z
N MET A 1 25.16 4.67 13.34
CA MET A 1 24.16 4.51 12.26
C MET A 1 24.34 5.65 11.28
N PRO A 2 24.28 5.40 9.95
CA PRO A 2 24.27 6.48 8.98
C PRO A 2 23.10 7.43 9.27
N ARG A 3 23.35 8.75 9.20
CA ARG A 3 22.32 9.77 9.38
C ARG A 3 21.68 10.00 8.01
N LEU A 4 20.58 9.31 7.74
CA LEU A 4 19.75 9.58 6.57
C LEU A 4 18.75 10.70 6.93
N PRO A 5 18.60 11.75 6.10
CA PRO A 5 17.53 12.73 6.27
C PRO A 5 16.16 12.04 6.29
N ALA A 6 15.25 12.51 7.14
CA ALA A 6 13.92 11.90 7.28
C ALA A 6 13.16 11.84 5.95
N ALA A 7 13.21 12.93 5.16
CA ALA A 7 12.58 12.99 3.85
C ALA A 7 13.16 11.95 2.85
N GLU A 8 14.47 11.72 2.89
CA GLU A 8 15.11 10.69 2.04
C GLU A 8 14.70 9.28 2.47
N LEU A 9 14.59 9.04 3.78
CA LEU A 9 14.10 7.77 4.30
C LEU A 9 12.65 7.51 3.90
N GLU A 10 11.77 8.50 4.04
CA GLU A 10 10.36 8.39 3.68
C GLU A 10 10.18 8.10 2.19
N ALA A 11 10.88 8.83 1.33
CA ALA A 11 10.86 8.59 -0.11
C ALA A 11 11.33 7.17 -0.46
N ALA A 12 12.40 6.70 0.20
CA ALA A 12 12.93 5.37 -0.05
C ALA A 12 12.02 4.25 0.47
N VAL A 13 11.37 4.43 1.63
CA VAL A 13 10.36 3.51 2.17
C VAL A 13 9.16 3.41 1.23
N LEU A 14 8.67 4.55 0.74
CA LEU A 14 7.56 4.59 -0.22
C LEU A 14 7.93 3.89 -1.53
N GLN A 15 9.11 4.16 -2.07
CA GLN A 15 9.58 3.52 -3.29
C GLN A 15 9.71 2.00 -3.12
N GLN A 16 10.25 1.54 -1.98
CA GLN A 16 10.41 0.12 -1.70
C GLN A 16 9.06 -0.57 -1.51
N LEU A 17 8.10 0.08 -0.85
CA LEU A 17 6.74 -0.44 -0.69
C LEU A 17 6.06 -0.58 -2.06
N ARG A 18 6.13 0.44 -2.92
CA ARG A 18 5.58 0.38 -4.28
C ARG A 18 6.23 -0.74 -5.11
N ASN A 19 7.56 -0.86 -5.06
CA ASN A 19 8.29 -1.93 -5.75
C ASN A 19 7.86 -3.32 -5.30
N MET A 20 7.62 -3.49 -4.00
CA MET A 20 7.14 -4.74 -3.42
C MET A 20 5.74 -5.08 -3.92
N MET A 21 4.81 -4.12 -3.86
CA MET A 21 3.41 -4.31 -4.30
C MET A 21 3.29 -4.70 -5.78
N ARG A 22 4.24 -4.30 -6.63
CA ARG A 22 4.27 -4.69 -8.06
C ARG A 22 4.87 -6.09 -8.31
N GLN A 23 5.45 -6.75 -7.30
CA GLN A 23 6.03 -8.08 -7.50
C GLN A 23 4.95 -9.12 -7.77
N PRO A 24 5.18 -10.09 -8.70
CA PRO A 24 4.21 -11.14 -9.00
C PRO A 24 3.76 -11.94 -7.76
N VAL A 25 4.67 -12.14 -6.80
CA VAL A 25 4.35 -12.82 -5.53
C VAL A 25 3.27 -12.07 -4.76
N MET A 26 3.34 -10.74 -4.67
CA MET A 26 2.33 -9.93 -3.99
C MET A 26 0.98 -10.01 -4.70
N ILE A 27 0.97 -9.99 -6.04
CA ILE A 27 -0.27 -10.14 -6.81
C ILE A 27 -0.93 -11.49 -6.48
N SER A 28 -0.15 -12.57 -6.47
CA SER A 28 -0.66 -13.91 -6.14
C SER A 28 -1.19 -14.03 -4.71
N GLU A 29 -0.66 -13.26 -3.76
CA GLU A 29 -1.14 -13.21 -2.37
C GLU A 29 -2.40 -12.34 -2.20
N ILE A 30 -2.52 -11.28 -3.00
CA ILE A 30 -3.64 -10.31 -2.94
C ILE A 30 -4.89 -10.88 -3.59
N VAL A 31 -4.77 -11.56 -4.73
CA VAL A 31 -5.90 -12.08 -5.51
C VAL A 31 -6.91 -12.86 -4.65
N PRO A 32 -6.53 -13.90 -3.88
CA PRO A 32 -7.49 -14.64 -3.08
C PRO A 32 -8.14 -13.80 -1.97
N GLN A 33 -7.42 -12.82 -1.40
CA GLN A 33 -7.96 -11.93 -0.38
C GLN A 33 -8.96 -10.93 -0.96
N ALA A 34 -8.66 -10.37 -2.14
CA ALA A 34 -9.53 -9.43 -2.83
C ALA A 34 -10.84 -10.10 -3.29
N VAL A 35 -10.75 -11.31 -3.85
CA VAL A 35 -11.92 -12.12 -4.22
C VAL A 35 -12.78 -12.47 -2.99
N ALA A 36 -12.15 -12.78 -1.85
CA ALA A 36 -12.89 -13.05 -0.61
C ALA A 36 -13.62 -11.81 -0.06
N LEU A 37 -13.18 -10.60 -0.42
CA LEU A 37 -13.78 -9.33 0.01
C LEU A 37 -14.84 -8.83 -0.99
N ASN A 38 -14.70 -9.16 -2.28
CA ASN A 38 -15.65 -8.84 -3.33
C ASN A 38 -15.59 -9.91 -4.43
N ASP A 39 -16.64 -10.72 -4.54
CA ASP A 39 -16.76 -11.82 -5.48
C ASP A 39 -16.95 -11.37 -6.95
N GLN A 40 -17.14 -10.06 -7.18
CA GLN A 40 -17.20 -9.47 -8.51
C GLN A 40 -15.81 -9.13 -9.08
N LEU A 41 -14.74 -9.22 -8.26
CA LEU A 41 -13.37 -9.01 -8.71
C LEU A 41 -12.80 -10.31 -9.28
N ASP A 42 -12.20 -10.24 -10.47
CA ASP A 42 -11.40 -11.33 -11.03
C ASP A 42 -9.88 -11.03 -10.98
N GLU A 43 -9.06 -12.06 -11.19
CA GLU A 43 -7.60 -11.96 -11.16
C GLU A 43 -7.06 -10.94 -12.17
N ALA A 44 -7.69 -10.82 -13.34
CA ALA A 44 -7.25 -9.90 -14.38
C ALA A 44 -7.50 -8.44 -13.96
N GLN A 45 -8.67 -8.15 -13.39
CA GLN A 45 -9.01 -6.84 -12.83
C GLN A 45 -8.08 -6.46 -11.69
N ILE A 46 -7.79 -7.39 -10.78
CA ILE A 46 -6.86 -7.17 -9.66
C ILE A 46 -5.44 -6.92 -10.18
N THR A 47 -4.97 -7.71 -11.14
CA THR A 47 -3.65 -7.52 -11.76
C THR A 47 -3.55 -6.16 -12.47
N VAL A 48 -4.58 -5.76 -13.21
CA VAL A 48 -4.64 -4.44 -13.86
C VAL A 48 -4.68 -3.32 -12.82
N ALA A 49 -5.42 -3.46 -11.72
CA ALA A 49 -5.44 -2.49 -10.63
C ALA A 49 -4.06 -2.35 -9.97
N MET A 50 -3.37 -3.48 -9.72
CA MET A 50 -2.04 -3.51 -9.12
C MET A 50 -0.95 -2.91 -10.02
N THR A 51 -1.07 -3.07 -11.35
CA THR A 51 -0.16 -2.42 -12.31
C THR A 51 -0.40 -0.91 -12.44
N ARG A 52 -1.63 -0.44 -12.15
CA ARG A 52 -1.98 0.99 -12.11
C ARG A 52 -1.84 1.61 -10.73
N LEU A 53 -1.40 0.84 -9.73
CA LEU A 53 -1.34 1.26 -8.34
C LEU A 53 -0.56 2.55 -8.16
N ASP A 54 0.51 2.78 -8.93
CA ASP A 54 1.31 4.01 -8.81
C ASP A 54 0.54 5.25 -9.21
N VAL A 55 -0.23 5.16 -10.29
CA VAL A 55 -1.05 6.26 -10.78
C VAL A 55 -2.11 6.60 -9.74
N ILE A 56 -2.73 5.58 -9.14
CA ILE A 56 -3.71 5.75 -8.07
C ILE A 56 -3.04 6.35 -6.83
N TRP A 57 -1.87 5.83 -6.45
CA TRP A 57 -1.13 6.27 -5.28
C TRP A 57 -0.76 7.76 -5.38
N ASP A 58 -0.26 8.20 -6.52
CA ASP A 58 0.15 9.60 -6.73
C ASP A 58 -1.04 10.57 -6.74
N GLN A 59 -2.27 10.07 -6.90
CA GLN A 59 -3.50 10.86 -6.77
C GLN A 59 -4.05 10.91 -5.32
N LEU A 60 -3.56 10.06 -4.42
CA LEU A 60 -3.97 10.10 -3.02
C LEU A 60 -3.43 11.34 -2.33
N PHE A 61 -4.24 11.93 -1.45
CA PHE A 61 -3.76 12.96 -0.54
C PHE A 61 -2.59 12.42 0.30
N PRO A 62 -1.59 13.26 0.65
CA PRO A 62 -0.44 12.83 1.45
C PRO A 62 -0.82 12.11 2.76
N ALA A 63 -1.90 12.55 3.40
CA ALA A 63 -2.43 11.90 4.61
C ALA A 63 -2.91 10.46 4.36
N GLU A 64 -3.57 10.21 3.23
CA GLU A 64 -4.02 8.86 2.86
C GLU A 64 -2.85 7.95 2.49
N GLN A 65 -1.83 8.47 1.80
CA GLN A 65 -0.60 7.72 1.55
C GLN A 65 0.06 7.31 2.87
N GLN A 66 0.18 8.23 3.83
CA GLN A 66 0.75 7.96 5.14
C GLN A 66 -0.08 6.93 5.93
N ARG A 67 -1.41 7.04 5.91
CA ARG A 67 -2.31 6.08 6.55
C ARG A 67 -2.11 4.68 5.98
N ILE A 68 -2.10 4.52 4.66
CA ILE A 68 -1.89 3.21 4.01
C ILE A 68 -0.53 2.63 4.38
N VAL A 69 0.54 3.43 4.40
CA VAL A 69 1.86 2.97 4.85
C VAL A 69 1.81 2.44 6.29
N GLN A 70 1.13 3.12 7.22
CA GLN A 70 1.02 2.68 8.61
C GLN A 70 0.25 1.35 8.76
N LEU A 71 -0.75 1.12 7.90
CA LEU A 71 -1.52 -0.12 7.86
C LEU A 71 -0.74 -1.28 7.24
N LEU A 72 0.13 -1.00 6.27
CA LEU A 72 0.89 -2.04 5.57
C LEU A 72 2.20 -2.37 6.25
N VAL A 73 2.91 -1.39 6.79
CA VAL A 73 4.27 -1.55 7.30
C VAL A 73 4.27 -1.73 8.82
N GLU A 74 4.82 -2.86 9.27
CA GLU A 74 5.07 -3.14 10.68
C GLU A 74 6.37 -2.48 11.15
N LYS A 75 7.44 -2.63 10.35
CA LYS A 75 8.77 -2.16 10.70
C LYS A 75 9.59 -1.80 9.46
N VAL A 76 10.40 -0.76 9.60
CA VAL A 76 11.44 -0.39 8.64
C VAL A 76 12.80 -0.69 9.26
N ILE A 77 13.61 -1.51 8.59
CA ILE A 77 14.98 -1.83 9.00
C ILE A 77 15.92 -1.14 8.02
N VAL A 78 16.71 -0.19 8.53
CA VAL A 78 17.67 0.58 7.74
C VAL A 78 19.07 0.06 8.01
N SER A 79 19.76 -0.37 6.95
CA SER A 79 21.18 -0.72 6.95
C SER A 79 21.95 0.27 6.07
N PRO A 80 23.30 0.30 6.14
CA PRO A 80 24.10 1.22 5.33
C PRO A 80 23.91 1.07 3.81
N THR A 81 23.43 -0.08 3.35
CA THR A 81 23.31 -0.41 1.92
C THR A 81 21.89 -0.76 1.48
N ASN A 82 20.95 -0.96 2.42
CA ASN A 82 19.63 -1.46 2.10
C ASN A 82 18.56 -0.99 3.10
N ILE A 83 17.32 -0.87 2.61
CA ILE A 83 16.11 -0.70 3.41
C ILE A 83 15.25 -1.95 3.26
N GLU A 84 14.89 -2.54 4.38
CA GLU A 84 13.99 -3.68 4.43
C GLU A 84 12.67 -3.27 5.09
N LEU A 85 11.56 -3.67 4.48
CA LEU A 85 10.21 -3.43 4.99
C LEU A 85 9.62 -4.75 5.47
N GLN A 86 9.20 -4.77 6.72
CA GLN A 86 8.40 -5.85 7.27
C GLN A 86 6.93 -5.46 7.14
N LEU A 87 6.15 -6.23 6.38
CA LEU A 87 4.71 -5.99 6.23
C LEU A 87 3.93 -6.60 7.39
N ARG A 88 2.82 -5.95 7.76
CA ARG A 88 1.85 -6.53 8.69
C ARG A 88 1.13 -7.69 8.01
N ALA A 89 1.04 -8.82 8.69
CA ALA A 89 0.37 -10.03 8.18
C ALA A 89 -1.09 -9.80 7.74
N ASN A 90 -1.78 -8.84 8.37
CA ASN A 90 -3.16 -8.46 8.04
C ASN A 90 -3.28 -7.07 7.38
N GLY A 91 -2.17 -6.44 6.98
CA GLY A 91 -2.15 -5.04 6.54
C GLY A 91 -3.06 -4.79 5.35
N ILE A 92 -3.05 -5.68 4.36
CA ILE A 92 -3.89 -5.57 3.15
C ILE A 92 -5.37 -5.63 3.52
N GLY A 93 -5.74 -6.59 4.39
CA GLY A 93 -7.11 -6.69 4.90
C GLY A 93 -7.56 -5.45 5.68
N GLN A 94 -6.66 -4.77 6.41
CA GLN A 94 -6.97 -3.51 7.09
C GLN A 94 -7.16 -2.36 6.09
N VAL A 95 -6.30 -2.25 5.07
CA VAL A 95 -6.46 -1.25 4.00
C VAL A 95 -7.83 -1.39 3.36
N VAL A 96 -8.24 -2.60 2.97
CA VAL A 96 -9.55 -2.81 2.33
C VAL A 96 -10.71 -2.47 3.25
N LYS A 97 -10.64 -2.82 4.54
CA LYS A 97 -11.69 -2.48 5.53
C LYS A 97 -11.85 -0.98 5.73
N GLU A 98 -10.75 -0.23 5.64
CA GLU A 98 -10.75 1.21 5.88
C GLU A 98 -10.93 2.05 4.60
N ILE A 99 -10.94 1.43 3.42
CA ILE A 99 -11.34 2.13 2.19
C ILE A 99 -12.83 2.45 2.33
N LYS A 100 -13.11 3.71 2.67
CA LYS A 100 -14.47 4.23 2.61
C LYS A 100 -14.86 4.41 1.14
N PRO A 101 -16.06 3.97 0.73
CA PRO A 101 -16.57 4.32 -0.59
C PRO A 101 -16.61 5.85 -0.72
N VAL A 102 -16.23 6.37 -1.90
CA VAL A 102 -16.08 7.81 -2.18
C VAL A 102 -17.27 8.66 -1.72
N ARG A 103 -18.49 8.10 -1.69
CA ARG A 103 -19.71 8.77 -1.19
C ARG A 103 -19.65 9.18 0.29
N GLU A 104 -18.97 8.43 1.15
CA GLU A 104 -18.92 8.72 2.59
C GLU A 104 -17.92 9.83 2.94
N ILE A 105 -16.99 10.14 2.04
CA ILE A 105 -16.01 11.22 2.23
C ILE A 105 -16.66 12.59 1.96
N GLU A 106 -17.61 12.65 1.02
CA GLU A 106 -18.36 13.87 0.69
C GLU A 106 -19.35 14.25 1.80
N GLU A 107 -20.03 13.28 2.42
CA GLU A 107 -20.99 13.53 3.52
C GLU A 107 -20.32 13.95 4.83
N ALA A 108 -19.06 13.57 5.07
CA ALA A 108 -18.32 13.95 6.27
C ALA A 108 -17.69 15.36 6.20
N LEU A 109 -17.67 15.97 5.00
CA LEU A 109 -17.14 17.31 4.73
C LEU A 109 -18.25 18.33 4.42
N ALA A 110 -19.51 17.91 4.43
CA ALA A 110 -20.71 18.74 4.25
C ALA A 110 -21.33 19.13 5.61
#